data_AF-A0A382IVZ9-F1
#
_entry.id   AF-A0A382IVZ9-F1
#
_cell.length_a   1.000
_cell.length_b   1.000
_cell.length_c   1.000
_cell.angle_alpha   90.00
_cell.angle_beta   90.00
_cell.angle_gamma   90.00
#
_symmetry.space_group_name_H-M   'P 1'
#
loop_
_entity.id
_entity.type
_entity.pdbx_description
1 polymer ?
#
loop_
_entity_poly.entity_id
_entity_poly.type
_entity_poly.pdbx_seq_one_letter_code
_entity_poly.pdbx_strand_id
1 'polypeptide(L)' 'MIGKSKNTDKENNDTVEKAIVFIDGSNLYHSLSENCNRFDVNYEALCQKLCEGKELFRIYYY' A
#
# COMPACT_ATOMS: atom_id res chain seq x y z
N MET A 1 45.98 -5.42 24.80
CA MET A 1 44.72 -6.18 24.85
C MET A 1 43.89 -5.79 23.64
N ILE A 2 43.71 -6.70 22.68
CA ILE A 2 42.89 -6.46 21.47
C ILE A 2 41.45 -6.80 21.86
N GLY A 3 40.64 -5.77 22.09
CA GLY A 3 39.20 -5.92 22.28
C GLY A 3 38.56 -6.33 20.97
N LYS A 4 38.22 -7.61 20.84
CA LYS A 4 37.51 -8.16 19.68
C LYS A 4 36.05 -7.69 19.77
N SER A 5 35.74 -6.55 19.15
CA SER A 5 34.35 -6.14 18.97
C SER A 5 33.69 -7.11 18.00
N LYS A 6 32.78 -7.95 18.51
CA LYS A 6 31.86 -8.72 17.68
C LYS A 6 30.79 -7.75 17.19
N ASN A 7 30.99 -7.14 16.03
CA ASN A 7 29.90 -6.45 15.34
C ASN A 7 29.03 -7.51 14.68
N THR A 8 27.92 -7.86 15.33
CA THR A 8 26.86 -8.67 14.75
C THR A 8 26.03 -7.77 13.84
N ASP A 9 26.47 -7.59 12.60
CA ASP A 9 25.64 -7.06 11.53
C ASP A 9 24.64 -8.14 11.14
N LYS A 10 23.54 -8.21 11.91
CA LYS A 10 22.39 -9.04 11.56
C LYS A 10 21.65 -8.29 10.46
N GLU A 11 21.86 -8.68 9.20
CA GLU A 11 21.05 -8.23 8.08
C GLU A 11 19.57 -8.49 8.40
N ASN A 12 18.83 -7.43 8.73
CA ASN A 12 17.38 -7.47 8.77
C ASN A 12 16.92 -7.49 7.30
N ASN A 13 16.76 -8.68 6.74
CA ASN A 13 16.01 -8.87 5.50
C ASN A 13 14.51 -8.69 5.83
N ASP A 14 14.11 -7.47 6.19
CA ASP A 14 12.70 -7.10 6.30
C ASP A 14 12.17 -7.01 4.87
N THR A 15 11.67 -8.13 4.36
CA THR A 15 10.99 -8.15 3.07
C THR A 15 9.74 -7.29 3.20
N VAL A 16 9.77 -6.10 2.60
CA VAL A 16 8.60 -5.21 2.56
C VAL A 16 7.48 -5.93 1.81
N GLU A 17 6.39 -6.20 2.51
CA GLU A 17 5.22 -6.84 1.92
C GLU A 17 4.62 -5.89 0.87
N LYS A 18 4.27 -6.44 -0.30
CA LYS A 18 3.71 -5.67 -1.42
C LYS A 18 2.23 -5.97 -1.60
N ALA A 19 1.45 -4.94 -1.94
CA ALA A 19 0.03 -5.06 -2.20
C ALA A 19 -0.32 -4.61 -3.63
N ILE A 20 -1.29 -5.30 -4.23
CA ILE A 20 -1.90 -4.92 -5.50
C ILE A 20 -3.38 -4.68 -5.23
N VAL A 21 -3.92 -3.57 -5.75
CA VAL A 21 -5.33 -3.22 -5.59
C VAL A 21 -6.06 -3.37 -6.91
N PHE A 22 -7.23 -4.02 -6.86
CA PHE A 22 -8.13 -4.24 -7.98
C PHE A 22 -9.43 -3.49 -7.68
N ILE A 23 -9.78 -2.53 -8.54
CA ILE A 23 -10.93 -1.65 -8.37
C ILE A 23 -11.95 -1.95 -9.46
N ASP A 24 -13.13 -2.38 -9.05
CA ASP A 24 -14.33 -2.41 -9.90
C ASP A 24 -14.87 -0.99 -10.03
N GLY A 25 -14.69 -0.41 -11.22
CA GLY A 25 -15.09 0.96 -11.48
C GLY A 25 -16.59 1.17 -11.40
N SER A 26 -17.39 0.20 -11.84
CA SER A 26 -18.86 0.31 -11.81
C SER A 26 -19.39 0.32 -10.38
N ASN A 27 -18.90 -0.60 -9.56
CA ASN A 27 -19.29 -0.70 -8.15
C ASN A 27 -18.81 0.52 -7.35
N LEU A 28 -17.57 0.96 -7.58
CA LEU A 28 -17.04 2.16 -6.93
C LEU A 28 -17.84 3.41 -7.34
N TYR A 29 -18.18 3.55 -8.63
CA TYR A 29 -18.96 4.69 -9.10
C TYR A 29 -20.34 4.78 -8.43
N HIS A 30 -21.06 3.66 -8.34
CA HIS A 30 -22.33 3.60 -7.62
C HIS A 30 -22.17 4.00 -6.15
N SER A 31 -21.16 3.47 -5.48
CA SER A 31 -20.86 3.80 -4.08
C SER A 31 -20.55 5.29 -3.89
N LEU A 32 -19.77 5.90 -4.79
CA LEU A 32 -19.44 7.32 -4.75
C LEU A 32 -20.67 8.21 -4.99
N SER A 33 -21.52 7.81 -5.94
CA SER A 33 -22.77 8.52 -6.24
C SER A 33 -23.70 8.56 -5.02
N GLU A 34 -23.89 7.41 -4.36
CA GLU A 34 -24.83 7.28 -3.24
C GLU A 34 -24.32 7.93 -1.95
N ASN A 35 -23.01 7.85 -1.67
CA ASN A 35 -22.47 8.21 -0.37
C ASN A 35 -21.71 9.54 -0.35
N CYS A 36 -21.15 9.96 -1.50
CA CYS A 36 -20.27 11.12 -1.56
C CYS A 36 -20.82 12.23 -2.46
N ASN A 37 -21.62 11.88 -3.46
CA ASN A 37 -22.06 12.78 -4.52
C ASN A 37 -20.88 13.54 -5.18
N ARG A 38 -19.70 12.91 -5.21
CA ARG A 38 -18.47 13.41 -5.82
C ARG A 38 -17.66 12.23 -6.34
N PHE A 39 -16.94 12.44 -7.43
CA PHE A 39 -16.26 11.39 -8.19
C PHE A 39 -14.76 11.66 -8.39
N ASP A 40 -14.23 12.71 -7.77
CA ASP A 40 -12.85 13.16 -7.83
C ASP A 40 -11.93 12.39 -6.86
N VAL A 41 -11.96 11.05 -6.94
CA VAL A 41 -11.18 10.18 -6.05
C VAL A 41 -9.70 10.24 -6.39
N ASN A 42 -8.86 10.54 -5.40
CA ASN A 42 -7.43 10.27 -5.48
C ASN A 42 -7.17 8.78 -5.19
N TYR A 43 -7.08 7.99 -6.26
CA TYR A 43 -6.90 6.54 -6.17
C TYR A 43 -5.60 6.14 -5.47
N GLU A 44 -4.52 6.88 -5.68
CA GLU A 44 -3.25 6.58 -5.02
C GLU A 44 -3.37 6.73 -3.50
N ALA A 45 -3.88 7.86 -3.03
CA ALA A 45 -4.05 8.10 -1.60
C ALA A 45 -5.05 7.11 -0.95
N LEU A 46 -6.13 6.78 -1.65
CA LEU A 46 -7.09 5.77 -1.20
C LEU A 46 -6.42 4.39 -1.08
N CYS A 47 -5.72 3.94 -2.11
CA CYS A 47 -5.08 2.63 -2.11
C CYS A 47 -3.92 2.56 -1.12
N GLN A 48 -3.12 3.63 -0.96
CA GLN A 48 -2.08 3.70 0.07
C GLN A 48 -2.68 3.52 1.47
N LYS A 49 -3.82 4.17 1.75
CA LYS A 49 -4.54 4.00 3.02
C LYS A 49 -5.04 2.56 3.21
N LEU A 50 -5.54 1.92 2.15
CA LEU A 50 -6.01 0.52 2.20
C LEU A 50 -4.87 -0.49 2.36
N CYS A 51 -3.67 -0.18 1.87
CA CYS A 51 -2.53 -1.08 1.90
C CYS A 51 -1.74 -1.07 3.22
N GLU A 52 -2.12 -0.25 4.20
CA GLU A 52 -1.54 -0.11 5.55
C GLU A 52 -0.31 -0.98 5.88
N GLY A 53 0.89 -0.39 5.84
CA GLY A 53 2.14 -1.08 6.16
C GLY A 53 2.76 -1.89 5.02
N LYS A 54 2.06 -2.01 3.88
CA LYS A 54 2.55 -2.64 2.65
C LYS A 54 2.91 -1.59 1.62
N GLU A 55 3.87 -1.91 0.77
CA GLU A 55 4.17 -1.12 -0.42
C GLU A 55 3.04 -1.31 -1.43
N LEU A 56 2.36 -0.22 -1.78
CA LEU A 56 1.41 -0.21 -2.91
C LEU A 56 2.20 -0.40 -4.21
N PHE A 57 2.11 -1.59 -4.79
CA PHE A 57 2.88 -1.96 -5.97
C PHE A 57 2.16 -1.61 -7.27
N ARG A 58 0.84 -1.82 -7.33
CA ARG A 58 0.03 -1.52 -8.52
C ARG A 58 -1.44 -1.36 -8.19
N ILE A 59 -2.12 -0.51 -8.96
CA ILE A 59 -3.57 -0.37 -9.00
C ILE A 59 -4.05 -0.82 -10.38
N TYR A 60 -5.06 -1.69 -10.42
CA TYR A 60 -5.82 -2.02 -11.62
C TYR A 60 -7.23 -1.51 -11.46
N TYR A 61 -7.70 -0.72 -12.41
CA TYR A 61 -9.06 -0.22 -12.50
C TYR A 61 -9.70 -0.83 -13.74
N TYR A 62 -10.86 -1.48 -13.57
CA TYR A 62 -11.60 -2.15 -14.64
C TYR A 62 -13.05 -1.68 -14.71
#